data_AF-A0A7C0YMP3-F1
#
_entry.id   AF-A0A7C0YMP3-F1
#
_cell.length_a   1.000
_cell.length_b   1.000
_cell.length_c   1.000
_cell.angle_alpha   90.00
_cell.angle_beta   90.00
_cell.angle_gamma   90.00
#
_symmetry.space_group_name_H-M   'P 1'
#
loop_
_entity.id
_entity.type
_entity.pdbx_description
1 polymer ?
#
loop_
_entity_poly.entity_id
_entity_poly.type
_entity_poly.pdbx_seq_one_letter_code
_entity_poly.pdbx_strand_id
1 'polypeptide(L)'
;MTNILAADIGGTNSRFAHFTAGQDWGLSLIKSKWLKTKGSASFGHLIKELGKSDFSLLPGQADIAVIAVAGPVERNVYSSPPFITWDIDISNAEKDFGFKRCLLINDFVA
;
A
#
# COMPACT_ATOMS: atom_id res chain seq x y z
N MET A 1 -18.66 5.16 -7.08
CA MET A 1 -17.74 4.04 -6.80
C MET A 1 -16.56 4.59 -6.05
N THR A 2 -16.12 3.90 -5.00
CA THR A 2 -14.94 4.26 -4.20
C THR A 2 -13.75 3.42 -4.65
N ASN A 3 -12.63 4.06 -4.95
CA ASN A 3 -11.39 3.39 -5.34
C ASN A 3 -10.54 3.12 -4.10
N ILE A 4 -10.18 1.86 -3.90
CA ILE A 4 -9.44 1.37 -2.74
C ILE A 4 -8.12 0.80 -3.23
N LEU A 5 -7.02 1.31 -2.68
CA LEU A 5 -5.70 0.70 -2.84
C LEU A 5 -5.41 -0.15 -1.61
N ALA A 6 -5.24 -1.46 -1.81
CA ALA A 6 -4.77 -2.35 -0.77
C ALA A 6 -3.33 -2.78 -1.10
N ALA A 7 -2.48 -2.85 -0.10
CA ALA A 7 -1.12 -3.35 -0.25
C ALA A 7 -0.79 -4.36 0.86
N ASP A 8 -0.03 -5.37 0.50
CA ASP A 8 0.49 -6.43 1.36
C ASP A 8 2.01 -6.45 1.18
N ILE A 9 2.72 -5.94 2.18
CA ILE A 9 4.15 -5.68 2.15
C ILE A 9 4.89 -6.77 2.92
N GLY A 10 5.47 -7.72 2.17
CA GLY A 10 6.35 -8.76 2.71
C GLY A 10 7.84 -8.47 2.49
N GLY A 11 8.71 -9.27 3.10
CA GLY A 11 10.17 -9.09 3.01
C GLY A 11 10.81 -9.43 1.66
N THR A 12 10.11 -10.16 0.78
CA THR A 12 10.64 -10.54 -0.55
C THR A 12 9.86 -9.87 -1.67
N ASN A 13 8.54 -9.96 -1.61
CA ASN A 13 7.64 -9.35 -2.58
C ASN A 13 6.53 -8.59 -1.85
N SER A 14 6.03 -7.57 -2.53
CA SER A 14 4.88 -6.80 -2.12
C SER A 14 3.79 -6.94 -3.17
N ARG A 15 2.55 -7.10 -2.73
CA ARG A 15 1.37 -7.18 -3.60
C ARG A 15 0.51 -5.95 -3.41
N PHE A 16 0.13 -5.33 -4.52
CA PHE A 16 -0.80 -4.23 -4.57
C PHE A 16 -2.08 -4.68 -5.27
N ALA A 17 -3.23 -4.20 -4.81
CA ALA A 17 -4.52 -4.49 -5.38
C ALA A 17 -5.37 -3.22 -5.45
N HIS A 18 -6.01 -3.03 -6.60
CA HIS A 18 -7.00 -2.00 -6.82
C HIS A 18 -8.38 -2.65 -6.70
N PHE A 19 -9.17 -2.19 -5.73
CA PHE A 19 -10.56 -2.55 -5.60
C PHE A 19 -11.46 -1.35 -5.87
N THR A 20 -12.67 -1.63 -6.37
CA THR A 20 -13.76 -0.66 -6.39
C THR A 20 -14.88 -1.15 -5.48
N ALA A 21 -15.48 -0.22 -4.74
CA ALA A 21 -16.70 -0.47 -3.97
C ALA A 21 -17.90 0.27 -4.60
N GLY A 22 -18.97 -0.49 -4.86
CA GLY A 22 -20.28 0.02 -5.28
C GLY A 22 -21.05 0.70 -4.13
N GLN A 23 -22.17 1.35 -4.45
CA GLN A 23 -23.04 1.95 -3.42
C GLN A 23 -23.76 0.91 -2.55
N ASP A 24 -23.85 -0.31 -3.06
CA ASP A 24 -24.35 -1.51 -2.39
C ASP A 24 -23.28 -2.23 -1.55
N TRP A 25 -22.10 -1.62 -1.39
CA TRP A 25 -20.92 -2.22 -0.76
C TRP A 25 -20.35 -3.44 -1.49
N GLY A 26 -20.76 -3.70 -2.73
CA GLY A 26 -20.16 -4.73 -3.57
C GLY A 26 -18.69 -4.39 -3.84
N LEU A 27 -17.78 -5.26 -3.40
CA LEU A 27 -16.34 -5.10 -3.61
C LEU A 27 -15.89 -5.89 -4.84
N SER A 28 -15.20 -5.23 -5.76
CA SER A 28 -14.65 -5.86 -6.98
C SER A 28 -13.15 -5.65 -7.07
N LEU A 29 -12.39 -6.72 -7.26
CA LEU A 29 -10.97 -6.66 -7.56
C LEU A 29 -10.78 -6.28 -9.04
N ILE A 30 -10.22 -5.11 -9.29
CA ILE A 30 -9.98 -4.60 -10.65
C ILE A 30 -8.63 -5.09 -11.19
N LYS A 31 -7.58 -4.97 -10.38
CA LYS A 31 -6.23 -5.40 -10.77
C LYS A 31 -5.38 -5.69 -9.55
N SER A 32 -4.47 -6.65 -9.69
CA SER A 32 -3.40 -6.89 -8.72
C SER A 32 -2.03 -6.82 -9.40
N LYS A 33 -1.03 -6.32 -8.69
CA LYS A 33 0.35 -6.25 -9.15
C LYS A 33 1.30 -6.72 -8.06
N TRP A 34 2.22 -7.61 -8.43
CA TRP A 34 3.36 -7.97 -7.59
C TRP A 34 4.57 -7.14 -7.97
N LEU A 35 5.27 -6.63 -6.97
CA LEU A 35 6.57 -5.97 -7.08
C LEU A 35 7.57 -6.64 -6.15
N LYS A 36 8.85 -6.65 -6.53
CA LYS A 36 9.91 -7.14 -5.64
C LYS A 36 10.20 -6.09 -4.57
N THR A 37 10.12 -6.49 -3.30
CA THR A 37 10.52 -5.64 -2.16
C THR A 37 12.04 -5.60 -2.06
N LYS A 38 12.68 -6.76 -2.24
CA LYS A 38 14.13 -6.88 -2.37
C LYS A 38 14.57 -6.21 -3.68
N GLY A 39 15.10 -5.00 -3.56
CA GLY A 39 15.50 -4.13 -4.68
C GLY A 39 14.94 -2.72 -4.59
N SER A 40 13.89 -2.50 -3.78
CA SER A 40 13.46 -1.16 -3.40
C SER A 40 14.32 -0.63 -2.27
N ALA A 41 14.73 0.63 -2.38
CA ALA A 41 15.57 1.31 -1.40
C ALA A 41 14.76 1.96 -0.27
N SER A 42 13.45 2.11 -0.48
CA SER A 42 12.49 2.67 0.47
C SER A 42 11.06 2.31 0.07
N PHE A 43 10.12 2.51 0.98
CA PHE A 43 8.69 2.43 0.67
C PHE A 43 8.29 3.38 -0.47
N GLY A 44 8.79 4.63 -0.44
CA GLY A 44 8.55 5.59 -1.52
C GLY A 44 9.08 5.15 -2.89
N HIS A 45 10.23 4.44 -2.92
CA HIS A 45 10.72 3.84 -4.15
C HIS A 45 9.75 2.76 -4.66
N LEU A 46 9.22 1.91 -3.78
CA LEU A 46 8.23 0.89 -4.15
C LEU A 46 6.95 1.49 -4.72
N ILE A 47 6.43 2.57 -4.11
CA ILE A 47 5.26 3.31 -4.62
C ILE A 47 5.55 3.95 -5.99
N LYS A 48 6.76 4.50 -6.19
CA LYS A 48 7.17 5.05 -7.48
C LYS A 48 7.24 3.98 -8.56
N GLU A 49 7.74 2.79 -8.25
CA GLU A 49 7.77 1.66 -9.20
C GLU A 49 6.35 1.15 -9.51
N LEU A 50 5.44 1.16 -8.54
CA LEU A 50 4.02 0.88 -8.79
C LEU A 50 3.42 1.85 -9.81
N GLY A 51 3.69 3.16 -9.66
CA GLY A 51 3.22 4.20 -10.57
C GLY A 51 3.81 4.14 -11.99
N LYS A 52 4.98 3.50 -12.16
CA LYS A 52 5.58 3.22 -13.48
C LYS A 52 5.08 1.92 -14.11
N SER A 53 4.44 1.06 -13.32
CA SER A 53 3.91 -0.20 -13.80
C SER A 53 2.58 -0.02 -14.52
N ASP A 54 2.04 -1.11 -15.05
CA ASP A 54 0.71 -1.16 -15.64
C ASP A 54 -0.42 -1.21 -14.58
N PHE A 55 -0.14 -0.93 -13.31
CA PHE A 55 -1.15 -0.91 -12.26
C PHE A 55 -2.21 0.16 -12.53
N SER A 56 -3.48 -0.19 -12.33
CA SER A 56 -4.62 0.57 -12.83
C SER A 56 -4.98 1.82 -12.03
N LEU A 57 -4.35 2.02 -10.87
CA LEU A 57 -4.70 3.07 -9.93
C LEU A 57 -3.45 3.80 -9.45
N LEU A 58 -3.37 5.10 -9.69
CA LEU A 58 -2.32 5.92 -9.10
C LEU A 58 -2.64 6.19 -7.62
N PRO A 59 -1.63 6.28 -6.73
CA PRO A 59 -1.84 6.60 -5.31
C PRO A 59 -2.79 7.78 -5.03
N GLY A 60 -2.66 8.89 -5.77
CA GLY A 60 -3.50 10.08 -5.65
C GLY A 60 -4.95 9.92 -6.11
N GLN A 61 -5.27 8.83 -6.82
CA GLN A 61 -6.62 8.52 -7.27
C GLN A 61 -7.36 7.59 -6.30
N ALA A 62 -6.64 6.98 -5.35
CA ALA A 62 -7.26 6.18 -4.31
C ALA A 62 -8.03 7.08 -3.33
N ASP A 63 -9.29 6.72 -3.06
CA ASP A 63 -10.08 7.38 -2.01
C ASP A 63 -9.64 6.93 -0.62
N ILE A 64 -9.08 5.72 -0.53
CA ILE A 64 -8.46 5.14 0.66
C ILE A 64 -7.35 4.17 0.24
N ALA A 65 -6.25 4.20 0.99
CA ALA A 65 -5.17 3.25 0.91
C ALA A 65 -5.03 2.51 2.25
N VAL A 66 -4.92 1.19 2.21
CA VAL A 66 -4.63 0.36 3.39
C VAL A 66 -3.42 -0.50 3.07
N ILE A 67 -2.40 -0.41 3.92
CA ILE A 67 -1.12 -1.09 3.73
C ILE A 67 -0.94 -2.05 4.91
N ALA A 68 -0.99 -3.35 4.62
CA ALA A 68 -0.62 -4.40 5.54
C ALA A 68 0.89 -4.66 5.46
N VAL A 69 1.53 -4.85 6.60
CA VAL A 69 2.99 -5.02 6.69
C VAL A 69 3.33 -6.22 7.56
N ALA A 70 4.27 -7.04 7.09
CA ALA A 70 4.87 -8.15 7.82
C ALA A 70 5.83 -7.66 8.93
N GLY A 71 5.28 -6.98 9.93
CA GLY A 71 6.04 -6.42 11.05
C GLY A 71 5.15 -5.64 12.03
N PRO A 72 5.71 -5.24 13.19
CA PRO A 72 5.00 -4.40 14.15
C PRO A 72 4.56 -3.07 13.54
N VAL A 73 3.38 -2.59 13.91
CA VAL A 73 2.86 -1.30 13.47
C VAL A 73 2.61 -0.40 14.68
N GLU A 74 3.15 0.80 14.62
CA GLU A 74 3.02 1.83 15.64
C GLU A 74 2.02 2.89 15.20
N ARG A 75 0.98 3.12 16.03
CA ARG A 75 -0.03 4.17 15.85
C ARG A 75 -0.71 4.17 14.47
N ASN A 76 -0.74 3.02 13.79
CA ASN A 76 -1.24 2.86 12.43
C ASN A 76 -0.56 3.74 11.37
N VAL A 77 0.66 4.23 11.64
CA VAL A 77 1.39 5.11 10.72
C VAL A 77 2.84 4.74 10.48
N TYR A 78 3.46 3.99 11.39
CA TYR A 78 4.88 3.63 11.28
C TYR A 78 5.10 2.13 11.44
N SER A 79 6.08 1.58 10.71
CA SER A 79 6.55 0.21 10.87
C SER A 79 8.01 0.10 10.46
N SER A 80 8.79 -0.65 11.22
CA SER A 80 10.17 -1.07 10.88
C SER A 80 10.19 -2.60 10.73
N PRO A 81 9.93 -3.14 9.52
CA PRO A 81 9.75 -4.58 9.34
C PRO A 81 11.11 -5.30 9.38
N PRO A 82 11.25 -6.39 10.14
CA PRO A 82 12.56 -7.00 10.42
C PRO A 82 13.29 -7.57 9.19
N PHE A 83 12.57 -7.84 8.10
CA PHE A 83 13.11 -8.42 6.87
C PHE A 83 13.19 -7.43 5.71
N ILE A 84 13.01 -6.14 5.98
CA ILE A 84 13.09 -5.04 5.02
C ILE A 84 14.12 -4.04 5.55
N THR A 85 15.00 -3.51 4.69
CA THR A 85 16.11 -2.63 5.12
C THR A 85 15.70 -1.16 5.30
N TRP A 86 14.40 -0.88 5.27
CA TRP A 86 13.83 0.46 5.33
C TRP A 86 12.50 0.40 6.06
N ASP A 87 12.14 1.52 6.65
CA ASP A 87 10.90 1.68 7.39
C ASP A 87 9.78 2.19 6.49
N ILE A 88 8.56 2.05 6.98
CA ILE A 88 7.37 2.65 6.40
C ILE A 88 6.90 3.71 7.39
N ASP A 89 6.82 4.95 6.92
CA ASP A 89 6.20 6.06 7.64
C ASP A 89 5.16 6.70 6.71
N ILE A 90 3.90 6.66 7.14
CA ILE A 90 2.77 7.28 6.43
C ILE A 90 2.21 8.49 7.18
N SER A 91 2.96 9.05 8.14
CA SER A 91 2.54 10.25 8.89
C SER A 91 2.27 11.47 7.98
N ASN A 92 2.95 11.54 6.83
CA ASN A 92 2.75 12.55 5.79
C ASN A 92 2.32 11.94 4.45
N ALA A 93 1.53 10.87 4.47
CA ALA A 93 1.21 10.04 3.30
C ALA A 93 0.69 10.80 2.08
N GLU A 94 -0.12 11.84 2.29
CA GLU A 94 -0.65 12.67 1.20
C GLU A 94 0.46 13.44 0.49
N LYS A 95 1.38 14.05 1.25
CA LYS A 95 2.51 14.81 0.70
C LYS A 95 3.54 13.90 0.03
N ASP A 96 3.86 12.78 0.65
CA ASP A 96 4.98 11.94 0.24
C ASP A 96 4.59 10.95 -0.88
N PHE A 97 3.33 10.49 -0.87
CA PHE A 97 2.87 9.43 -1.77
C PHE A 97 1.55 9.77 -2.50
N GLY A 98 0.86 10.85 -2.12
CA GLY A 98 -0.43 11.21 -2.69
C GLY A 98 -1.63 10.51 -2.05
N PHE A 99 -1.45 9.70 -1.00
CA PHE A 99 -2.56 9.00 -0.37
C PHE A 99 -3.44 9.96 0.45
N LYS A 100 -4.67 10.22 -0.02
CA LYS A 100 -5.63 11.12 0.65
C LYS A 100 -6.04 10.61 2.03
N ARG A 101 -6.25 9.31 2.15
CA ARG A 101 -6.54 8.61 3.42
C ARG A 101 -5.73 7.33 3.41
N CYS A 102 -4.85 7.17 4.38
CA CYS A 102 -3.94 6.04 4.44
C CYS A 102 -3.94 5.42 5.83
N LEU A 103 -3.92 4.09 5.90
CA LEU A 103 -3.80 3.32 7.12
C LEU A 103 -2.70 2.28 6.97
N LEU A 104 -1.84 2.17 7.97
CA LEU A 104 -0.87 1.10 8.11
C LEU A 104 -1.40 0.11 9.13
N ILE A 105 -1.41 -1.17 8.79
CA ILE A 105 -1.86 -2.24 9.68
C ILE A 105 -0.83 -3.39 9.69
N ASN A 106 -0.81 -4.13 10.78
CA ASN A 106 -0.05 -5.37 10.82
C ASN A 106 -0.74 -6.44 9.94
N ASP A 107 0.04 -7.33 9.36
CA ASP A 107 -0.42 -8.43 8.51
C ASP A 107 -1.38 -9.42 9.19
N PHE A 108 -1.28 -9.65 10.51
CA PHE A 108 -2.26 -10.48 11.24
C PHE A 108 -3.60 -9.78 11.50
N VAL A 109 -3.69 -8.47 11.30
CA VAL A 109 -4.94 -7.70 11.42
C VAL A 109 -5.74 -7.72 10.12
N ALA A 110 -5.05 -7.90 8.99
CA ALA A 110 -5.63 -7.86 7.64
C ALA A 110 -6.47 -9.12 7.33
#